data_AF-A0A2D1ISF7-F1
#
_entry.id   AF-A0A2D1ISF7-F1
#
_cell.length_a   1.000
_cell.length_b   1.000
_cell.length_c   1.000
_cell.angle_alpha   90.00
_cell.angle_beta   90.00
_cell.angle_gamma   90.00
#
_symmetry.space_group_name_H-M   'P 1'
#
loop_
_entity.id
_entity.type
_entity.pdbx_description
1 polymer ?
#
loop_
_entity_poly.entity_id
_entity_poly.type
_entity_poly.pdbx_seq_one_letter_code
_entity_poly.pdbx_strand_id
1 'polypeptide(L)'
;MNRLAFAILLGLNGVFISNYAVAETMTQEQYDQFIAEQTSVVNKTKAILDEPHTAQDKPSISTEHQALCDRIQAYQNILKASQENSQLNMASMMAMIAQTYLDRQNQSMNSSGMNLTVFCKS
;
A
#
# COMPACT_ATOMS: atom_id res chain seq x y z
N MET A 1 16.36 -61.78 9.81
CA MET A 1 16.38 -61.56 8.35
C MET A 1 15.01 -61.92 7.80
N ASN A 2 14.48 -61.06 6.91
CA ASN A 2 13.26 -61.17 6.09
C ASN A 2 11.89 -61.15 6.78
N ARG A 3 10.82 -60.55 6.23
CA ARG A 3 10.54 -59.35 5.42
C ARG A 3 9.05 -59.47 5.07
N LEU A 4 8.26 -58.45 5.42
CA LEU A 4 7.09 -57.92 4.70
C LEU A 4 5.89 -58.84 4.39
N ALA A 5 4.71 -58.47 4.90
CA ALA A 5 3.50 -58.35 4.09
C ALA A 5 2.57 -57.27 4.68
N PHE A 6 2.18 -56.35 3.80
CA PHE A 6 1.32 -55.17 3.97
C PHE A 6 -0.17 -55.52 4.09
N ALA A 7 -0.93 -54.76 4.87
CA ALA A 7 -2.35 -54.42 4.65
C ALA A 7 -2.68 -53.19 5.53
N ILE A 8 -2.49 -51.96 5.04
CA ILE A 8 -3.50 -51.08 4.41
C ILE A 8 -4.89 -51.15 5.08
N LEU A 9 -5.23 -50.10 5.85
CA LEU A 9 -6.42 -49.25 5.67
C LEU A 9 -6.45 -48.20 6.81
N LEU A 10 -5.63 -47.15 6.70
CA LEU A 10 -5.87 -45.91 7.44
C LEU A 10 -6.68 -45.01 6.51
N GLY A 11 -7.98 -44.88 6.83
CA GLY A 11 -8.91 -44.01 6.13
C GLY A 11 -8.39 -42.57 6.13
N LEU A 12 -8.03 -42.11 4.93
CA LEU A 12 -7.83 -40.72 4.58
C LEU A 12 -9.11 -39.93 4.87
N ASN A 13 -9.17 -39.27 6.01
CA ASN A 13 -9.98 -38.07 6.21
C ASN A 13 -9.02 -36.93 6.58
N GLY A 14 -8.19 -36.56 5.60
CA GLY A 14 -7.44 -35.31 5.66
C GLY A 14 -8.43 -34.17 5.52
N VAL A 15 -8.98 -33.69 6.64
CA VAL A 15 -9.64 -32.39 6.69
C VAL A 15 -8.54 -31.37 6.41
N PHE A 16 -8.43 -30.94 5.15
CA PHE A 16 -7.71 -29.74 4.78
C PHE A 16 -8.45 -28.57 5.42
N ILE A 17 -8.10 -28.26 6.68
CA ILE A 17 -8.41 -26.96 7.27
C ILE A 17 -7.57 -25.97 6.48
N SER A 18 -8.16 -25.46 5.39
CA SER A 18 -7.66 -24.28 4.75
C SER A 18 -7.82 -23.18 5.79
N ASN A 19 -6.72 -22.82 6.45
CA ASN A 19 -6.63 -21.55 7.16
C ASN A 19 -6.75 -20.47 6.10
N TYR A 20 -7.97 -20.15 5.71
CA TYR A 20 -8.28 -18.86 5.14
C TYR A 20 -7.94 -17.89 6.25
N ALA A 21 -6.72 -17.34 6.22
CA ALA A 21 -6.42 -16.12 6.94
C ALA A 21 -7.36 -15.08 6.35
N VAL A 22 -8.55 -14.95 6.95
CA VAL A 22 -9.41 -13.80 6.74
C VAL A 22 -8.56 -12.65 7.22
N ALA A 23 -8.05 -11.84 6.28
CA ALA A 23 -7.41 -10.59 6.63
C ALA A 23 -8.39 -9.86 7.54
N GLU A 24 -8.01 -9.68 8.80
CA GLU A 24 -8.91 -9.10 9.79
C GLU A 24 -9.19 -7.68 9.33
N THR A 25 -10.41 -7.46 8.84
CA THR A 25 -10.82 -6.17 8.31
C THR A 25 -10.85 -5.16 9.45
N MET A 26 -10.36 -3.95 9.19
CA MET A 26 -10.39 -2.85 10.14
C MET A 26 -11.83 -2.55 10.59
N THR A 27 -11.98 -2.07 11.82
CA THR A 27 -13.19 -1.35 12.22
C THR A 27 -13.23 0.02 11.53
N GLN A 28 -14.39 0.68 11.51
CA GLN A 28 -14.50 2.04 10.96
C GLN A 28 -13.53 3.03 11.64
N GLU A 29 -13.41 2.96 12.97
CA GLU A 29 -12.52 3.84 13.74
C GLU A 29 -11.05 3.61 13.39
N GLN A 30 -10.62 2.35 13.27
CA GLN A 30 -9.26 2.01 12.85
C GLN A 30 -8.95 2.49 11.45
N TYR A 31 -9.91 2.34 10.53
CA TYR A 31 -9.78 2.81 9.16
C TYR A 31 -9.71 4.34 9.08
N ASP A 32 -10.58 5.04 9.79
CA ASP A 32 -10.59 6.51 9.82
C ASP A 32 -9.28 7.05 10.41
N GLN A 33 -8.77 6.43 11.47
CA GLN A 33 -7.46 6.77 12.04
C GLN A 33 -6.33 6.52 11.02
N PHE A 34 -6.33 5.36 10.36
CA PHE A 34 -5.34 5.03 9.34
C PHE A 34 -5.35 6.05 8.19
N ILE A 35 -6.53 6.41 7.67
CA ILE A 35 -6.66 7.43 6.62
C ILE A 35 -6.16 8.79 7.11
N ALA A 36 -6.43 9.17 8.36
CA ALA A 36 -5.92 10.41 8.94
C ALA A 36 -4.39 10.43 9.01
N GLU A 37 -3.77 9.32 9.41
CA GLU A 37 -2.31 9.16 9.45
C GLU A 37 -1.69 9.28 8.05
N GLN A 38 -2.22 8.58 7.05
CA GLN A 38 -1.73 8.70 5.67
C GLN A 38 -1.96 10.11 5.10
N THR A 39 -3.10 10.74 5.40
CA THR A 39 -3.39 12.12 4.99
C THR A 39 -2.40 13.11 5.60
N SER A 40 -1.94 12.87 6.83
CA SER A 40 -0.89 13.67 7.47
C SER A 40 0.43 13.62 6.68
N VAL A 41 0.81 12.46 6.15
CA VAL A 41 1.99 12.32 5.28
C VAL A 41 1.82 13.14 3.99
N VAL A 42 0.65 13.04 3.34
CA VAL A 42 0.36 13.82 2.13
C VAL A 42 0.43 15.34 2.39
N ASN A 43 -0.10 15.79 3.52
CA ASN A 43 -0.08 17.20 3.91
C ASN A 43 1.34 17.70 4.24
N LYS A 44 2.15 16.89 4.94
CA LYS A 44 3.55 17.24 5.23
C LYS A 44 4.37 17.37 3.95
N THR A 45 4.18 16.44 3.01
CA THR A 45 4.90 16.46 1.73
C THR A 45 4.44 17.62 0.82
N LYS A 46 3.21 18.15 1.00
CA LYS A 46 2.70 19.33 0.27
C LYS A 46 3.52 20.58 0.53
N ALA A 47 3.86 20.83 1.79
CA ALA A 47 4.70 21.95 2.17
C ALA A 47 6.09 21.89 1.51
N ILE A 48 6.58 20.69 1.15
CA ILE A 48 7.88 20.49 0.50
C ILE A 48 7.74 20.60 -1.02
N LEU A 49 6.75 19.91 -1.60
CA LEU A 49 6.68 19.66 -3.05
C LEU A 49 5.87 20.70 -3.83
N ASP A 50 4.83 21.26 -3.21
CA ASP A 50 3.79 21.99 -3.95
C ASP A 50 3.75 23.48 -3.59
N GLU A 51 4.11 23.83 -2.35
CA GLU A 51 4.10 25.22 -1.90
C GLU A 51 5.29 26.01 -2.46
N PRO A 52 5.12 27.31 -2.74
CA PRO A 52 6.19 28.13 -3.29
C PRO A 52 7.30 28.35 -2.25
N HIS A 53 8.55 28.18 -2.69
CA HIS A 53 9.73 28.42 -1.87
C HIS A 53 10.53 29.61 -2.37
N THR A 54 11.11 30.36 -1.43
CA THR A 54 12.18 31.31 -1.75
C THR A 54 13.47 30.55 -2.09
N ALA A 55 14.47 31.22 -2.67
CA ALA A 55 15.76 30.58 -2.92
C ALA A 55 16.46 30.12 -1.62
N GLN A 56 16.19 30.79 -0.49
CA GLN A 56 16.77 30.51 0.81
C GLN A 56 16.12 29.31 1.51
N ASP A 57 14.83 29.11 1.28
CA ASP A 57 14.03 28.07 1.96
C ASP A 57 13.76 26.85 1.08
N LYS A 58 14.28 26.84 -0.17
CA LYS A 58 14.06 25.75 -1.10
C LYS A 58 14.62 24.43 -0.54
N PRO A 59 13.80 23.36 -0.45
CA PRO A 59 14.29 22.05 -0.02
C PRO A 59 15.39 21.53 -0.95
N SER A 60 16.32 20.76 -0.38
CA SER A 60 17.30 20.04 -1.20
C SER A 60 16.60 19.02 -2.12
N ILE A 61 17.22 18.70 -3.25
CA ILE A 61 16.72 17.67 -4.18
C ILE A 61 16.48 16.33 -3.46
N SER A 62 17.34 15.96 -2.51
CA SER A 62 17.16 14.75 -1.69
C SER A 62 15.91 14.80 -0.82
N THR A 63 15.58 15.99 -0.30
CA THR A 63 14.37 16.20 0.52
C THR A 63 13.12 16.16 -0.34
N GLU A 64 13.15 16.78 -1.53
CA GLU A 64 12.05 16.70 -2.50
C GLU A 64 11.84 15.24 -2.97
N HIS A 65 12.92 14.51 -3.26
CA HIS A 65 12.86 13.10 -3.63
C HIS A 65 12.21 12.24 -2.53
N GLN A 66 12.68 12.35 -1.29
CA GLN A 66 12.11 11.61 -0.17
C GLN A 66 10.63 11.95 0.04
N ALA A 67 10.28 13.24 0.01
CA ALA A 67 8.89 13.68 0.17
C ALA A 67 7.97 13.13 -0.94
N LEU A 68 8.45 13.06 -2.18
CA LEU A 68 7.69 12.47 -3.27
C LEU A 68 7.45 10.99 -3.03
N CYS A 69 8.49 10.25 -2.62
CA CYS A 69 8.38 8.82 -2.34
C CYS A 69 7.51 8.51 -1.11
N ASP A 70 7.58 9.32 -0.06
CA ASP A 70 6.69 9.21 1.10
C ASP A 70 5.22 9.40 0.70
N ARG A 71 4.94 10.42 -0.14
CA ARG A 71 3.59 10.69 -0.65
C ARG A 71 3.07 9.54 -1.51
N ILE A 72 3.91 9.00 -2.40
CA ILE A 72 3.56 7.84 -3.22
C ILE A 72 3.21 6.64 -2.33
N GLN A 73 4.05 6.35 -1.32
CA GLN A 73 3.81 5.26 -0.39
C GLN A 73 2.50 5.45 0.39
N ALA A 74 2.21 6.68 0.83
CA ALA A 74 0.97 6.99 1.52
C ALA A 74 -0.27 6.66 0.66
N TYR A 75 -0.24 7.01 -0.62
CA TYR A 75 -1.34 6.65 -1.53
C TYR A 75 -1.40 5.14 -1.83
N GLN A 76 -0.28 4.44 -1.94
CA GLN A 76 -0.28 2.98 -2.06
C GLN A 76 -0.91 2.31 -0.83
N ASN A 77 -0.59 2.81 0.35
CA ASN A 77 -1.15 2.36 1.62
C ASN A 77 -2.67 2.61 1.69
N ILE A 78 -3.12 3.82 1.33
CA ILE A 78 -4.55 4.16 1.24
C ILE A 78 -5.27 3.22 0.27
N LEU A 79 -4.74 3.02 -0.94
CA LEU A 79 -5.35 2.16 -1.94
C LEU A 79 -5.54 0.73 -1.41
N LYS A 80 -4.47 0.15 -0.86
CA LYS A 80 -4.50 -1.20 -0.31
C LYS A 80 -5.53 -1.34 0.82
N ALA A 81 -5.45 -0.48 1.83
CA ALA A 81 -6.37 -0.55 2.98
C ALA A 81 -7.82 -0.32 2.54
N SER A 82 -8.06 0.59 1.59
CA SER A 82 -9.39 0.87 1.06
C SER A 82 -9.99 -0.31 0.28
N GLN A 83 -9.15 -1.04 -0.47
CA GLN A 83 -9.59 -2.24 -1.19
C GLN A 83 -9.88 -3.40 -0.23
N GLU A 84 -9.01 -3.61 0.77
CA GLU A 84 -9.16 -4.65 1.79
C GLU A 84 -10.36 -4.38 2.72
N ASN A 85 -10.82 -3.13 2.82
CA ASN A 85 -11.92 -2.70 3.68
C ASN A 85 -13.06 -2.01 2.92
N SER A 86 -13.34 -2.47 1.70
CA SER A 86 -14.32 -1.85 0.79
C SER A 86 -15.74 -1.69 1.36
N GLN A 87 -16.09 -2.46 2.41
CA GLN A 87 -17.34 -2.37 3.15
C GLN A 87 -17.44 -1.14 4.07
N LEU A 88 -16.33 -0.50 4.42
CA LEU A 88 -16.30 0.64 5.33
C LEU A 88 -16.68 1.94 4.63
N ASN A 89 -17.16 2.90 5.40
CA ASN A 89 -17.51 4.22 4.89
C ASN A 89 -16.27 4.87 4.23
N MET A 90 -16.49 5.54 3.11
CA MET A 90 -15.47 6.21 2.30
C MET A 90 -14.38 5.32 1.68
N ALA A 91 -14.30 4.03 2.00
CA ALA A 91 -13.26 3.13 1.48
C ALA A 91 -13.22 3.12 -0.05
N SER A 92 -14.35 2.89 -0.70
CA SER A 92 -14.43 2.91 -2.17
C SER A 92 -14.00 4.26 -2.78
N MET A 93 -14.31 5.38 -2.11
CA MET A 93 -13.91 6.72 -2.58
C MET A 93 -12.40 6.92 -2.42
N MET A 94 -11.83 6.53 -1.28
CA MET A 94 -10.40 6.65 -1.01
C MET A 94 -9.58 5.76 -1.94
N ALA A 95 -10.06 4.56 -2.27
CA ALA A 95 -9.47 3.71 -3.30
C ALA A 95 -9.41 4.44 -4.66
N MET A 96 -10.52 5.05 -5.10
CA MET A 96 -10.57 5.81 -6.36
C MET A 96 -9.58 6.98 -6.36
N ILE A 97 -9.53 7.77 -5.28
CA ILE A 97 -8.64 8.93 -5.13
C ILE A 97 -7.18 8.48 -5.21
N ALA A 98 -6.82 7.46 -4.43
CA ALA A 98 -5.48 6.94 -4.37
C ALA A 98 -5.03 6.35 -5.72
N GLN A 99 -5.88 5.55 -6.35
CA GLN A 99 -5.61 5.00 -7.67
C GLN A 99 -5.36 6.12 -8.70
N THR A 100 -6.23 7.13 -8.73
CA THR A 100 -6.11 8.27 -9.66
C THR A 100 -4.79 9.01 -9.48
N TYR A 101 -4.36 9.24 -8.25
CA TYR A 101 -3.06 9.86 -7.98
C TYR A 101 -1.91 8.99 -8.46
N LEU A 102 -1.91 7.70 -8.11
CA LEU A 102 -0.83 6.77 -8.46
C LEU A 102 -0.70 6.58 -9.97
N ASP A 103 -1.82 6.53 -10.70
CA ASP A 103 -1.83 6.44 -12.16
C ASP A 103 -1.17 7.67 -12.80
N ARG A 104 -1.46 8.87 -12.29
CA ARG A 104 -0.82 10.11 -12.76
C ARG A 104 0.68 10.13 -12.46
N GLN A 105 1.09 9.68 -11.27
CA GLN A 105 2.52 9.59 -10.94
C GLN A 105 3.25 8.58 -11.83
N ASN A 106 2.66 7.40 -12.04
CA ASN A 106 3.21 6.41 -12.96
C ASN A 106 3.34 6.95 -14.39
N GLN A 107 2.30 7.62 -14.88
CA GLN A 107 2.33 8.24 -16.21
C GLN A 107 3.45 9.31 -16.31
N SER A 108 3.56 10.18 -15.32
CA SER A 108 4.60 11.23 -15.28
C SER A 108 6.01 10.62 -15.33
N MET A 109 6.27 9.62 -14.49
CA MET A 109 7.56 8.95 -14.42
C MET A 109 7.90 8.20 -15.71
N ASN A 110 6.95 7.43 -16.23
CA ASN A 110 7.13 6.69 -17.48
C ASN A 110 7.38 7.63 -18.66
N SER A 111 6.70 8.78 -18.71
CA SER A 111 6.92 9.79 -19.75
C SER A 111 8.32 10.40 -19.70
N SER A 112 8.96 10.37 -18.53
CA SER A 112 10.33 10.80 -18.30
C SER A 112 11.36 9.66 -18.48
N GLY A 113 10.93 8.47 -18.93
CA GLY A 113 11.80 7.30 -19.06
C GLY A 113 12.22 6.66 -17.72
N MET A 114 11.56 7.03 -16.62
CA MET A 114 11.82 6.50 -15.28
C MET A 114 10.75 5.50 -14.86
N ASN A 115 11.09 4.63 -13.92
CA ASN A 115 10.14 3.72 -13.27
C ASN A 115 9.96 4.13 -11.79
N LEU A 116 8.71 4.22 -11.33
CA LEU A 116 8.39 4.64 -9.97
C LEU A 116 9.04 3.77 -8.89
N THR A 117 9.02 2.44 -9.08
CA THR A 117 9.61 1.48 -8.14
C THR A 117 11.11 1.62 -8.06
N VAL A 118 11.78 1.88 -9.19
CA VAL A 118 13.23 2.11 -9.21
C VAL A 118 13.57 3.47 -8.59
N PHE A 119 12.78 4.50 -8.91
CA PHE A 119 13.01 5.86 -8.43
C PHE A 119 12.87 5.97 -6.91
N CYS A 120 11.88 5.29 -6.32
CA CYS A 120 11.67 5.29 -4.87
C CYS A 120 12.37 4.12 -4.14
N LYS A 121 13.29 3.43 -4.81
CA LYS A 121 14.09 2.39 -4.17
C LYS A 121 15.17 3.05 -3.32
N SER A 122 15.19 2.71 -2.03
CA SER A 122 16.26 3.07 -1.09
C SER A 122 17.53 2.26 -1.34
#